data_AF-A0A961SGW6-F1
#
_entry.id   AF-A0A961SGW6-F1
#
_cell.length_a   1.000
_cell.length_b   1.000
_cell.length_c   1.000
_cell.angle_alpha   90.00
_cell.angle_beta   90.00
_cell.angle_gamma   90.00
#
_symmetry.space_group_name_H-M   'P 1'
#
loop_
_entity.id
_entity.type
_entity.pdbx_description
1 polymer ?
#
loop_
_entity_poly.entity_id
_entity_poly.type
_entity_poly.pdbx_seq_one_letter_code
_entity_poly.pdbx_strand_id
1 'polypeptide(L)'
;MAVDEIRDKPDFRRVVLDSPPSGEEDKLRRGQLNALAREVAEQFSSDVVSPGLIAGFARLAEFMIITLCGLAVYHFYVTNQGDGASWAAYAAVSATGAALTVIATQAIDGYQLETFKNRLRQISKPAAALTVAVIILLIAGFFLKISFEFSRIWFVAWAGASLAGIVGFRMMLSAYVFRLMS
;
A
#
# COMPACT_ATOMS: atom_id res chain seq x y z
N MET A 1 -33.76 -82.83 30.16
CA MET A 1 -34.45 -81.74 30.88
C MET A 1 -33.39 -80.74 31.28
N ALA A 2 -33.64 -79.43 31.09
CA ALA A 2 -32.68 -78.30 31.02
C ALA A 2 -31.98 -78.20 29.65
N VAL A 3 -32.47 -77.50 28.62
CA VAL A 3 -33.12 -76.16 28.49
C VAL A 3 -32.14 -75.00 28.66
N ASP A 4 -31.93 -74.31 27.54
CA ASP A 4 -31.64 -72.88 27.35
C ASP A 4 -30.68 -72.17 28.32
N GLU A 5 -29.39 -72.22 28.01
CA GLU A 5 -28.44 -71.25 28.57
C GLU A 5 -27.46 -70.71 27.52
N ILE A 6 -28.00 -70.17 26.42
CA ILE A 6 -27.25 -69.25 25.54
C ILE A 6 -28.19 -68.11 25.13
N ARG A 7 -28.65 -67.32 26.10
CA ARG A 7 -29.25 -66.01 25.85
C ARG A 7 -28.75 -65.05 26.91
N ASP A 8 -27.77 -64.24 26.54
CA ASP A 8 -27.79 -62.77 26.71
C ASP A 8 -26.36 -62.21 26.57
N LYS A 9 -25.98 -61.82 25.34
CA LYS A 9 -24.86 -60.89 25.14
C LYS A 9 -25.49 -59.52 24.96
N PRO A 10 -25.16 -58.52 25.80
CA PRO A 10 -25.70 -57.18 25.63
C PRO A 10 -25.23 -56.62 24.27
N ASP A 11 -26.21 -56.35 23.40
CA ASP A 11 -26.00 -55.72 22.10
C ASP A 11 -25.68 -54.23 22.31
N PHE A 12 -24.40 -53.95 22.58
CA PHE A 12 -23.87 -52.59 22.73
C PHE A 12 -24.09 -51.70 21.50
N ARG A 13 -24.51 -52.27 20.36
CA ARG A 13 -24.80 -51.53 19.14
C ARG A 13 -26.09 -50.72 19.21
N ARG A 14 -27.03 -51.09 20.09
CA ARG A 14 -28.31 -50.36 20.25
C ARG A 14 -28.23 -49.16 21.19
N VAL A 15 -27.28 -49.15 22.13
CA VAL A 15 -27.18 -48.06 23.12
C VAL A 15 -26.65 -46.76 22.49
N VAL A 16 -25.89 -46.85 21.39
CA VAL A 16 -25.36 -45.68 20.67
C VAL A 16 -26.33 -45.15 19.60
N LEU A 17 -27.34 -45.94 19.21
CA LEU A 17 -28.26 -45.60 18.11
C LEU A 17 -29.64 -45.10 18.54
N ASP A 18 -29.95 -45.10 19.84
CA ASP A 18 -31.28 -44.72 20.36
C ASP A 18 -31.23 -43.51 21.33
N SER A 19 -30.14 -42.74 21.31
CA SER A 19 -30.20 -41.39 21.85
C SER A 19 -30.98 -40.53 20.85
N PRO A 20 -32.17 -40.01 21.20
CA PRO A 20 -32.90 -39.13 20.30
C PRO A 20 -31.95 -37.98 19.93
N PRO A 21 -31.95 -37.49 18.68
CA PRO A 21 -31.14 -36.33 18.34
C PRO A 21 -31.57 -35.24 19.30
N SER A 22 -30.68 -34.90 20.23
CA SER A 22 -30.84 -33.88 21.25
C SER A 22 -30.89 -32.55 20.50
N GLY A 23 -32.06 -32.24 19.92
CA GLY A 23 -32.31 -31.04 19.14
C GLY A 23 -32.02 -29.76 19.94
N GLU A 24 -31.89 -29.88 21.27
CA GLU A 24 -31.36 -28.88 22.19
C GLU A 24 -29.84 -28.68 22.06
N GLU A 25 -29.03 -29.75 22.10
CA GLU A 25 -27.57 -29.68 21.95
C GLU A 25 -27.17 -29.15 20.57
N ASP A 26 -27.93 -29.54 19.56
CA ASP A 26 -27.73 -29.14 18.17
C ASP A 26 -28.08 -27.66 17.93
N LYS A 27 -29.09 -27.14 18.65
CA LYS A 27 -29.43 -25.71 18.68
C LYS A 27 -28.39 -24.89 19.44
N LEU A 28 -27.89 -25.39 20.56
CA LEU A 28 -26.84 -24.73 21.36
C LEU A 28 -25.53 -24.62 20.57
N ARG A 29 -25.12 -25.69 19.89
CA ARG A 29 -23.94 -25.70 19.01
C ARG A 29 -24.10 -24.73 17.83
N ARG A 30 -25.27 -24.72 17.18
CA ARG A 30 -25.56 -23.75 16.11
C ARG A 30 -25.56 -22.31 16.61
N GLY A 31 -26.08 -22.06 17.82
CA GLY A 31 -26.03 -20.74 18.47
C GLY A 31 -24.60 -20.29 18.76
N GLN A 32 -23.76 -21.19 19.28
CA GLN A 32 -22.34 -20.95 19.54
C GLN A 32 -21.54 -20.71 18.26
N LEU A 33 -21.77 -21.49 17.22
CA LEU A 33 -21.16 -21.31 15.90
C LEU A 33 -21.57 -19.97 15.27
N ASN A 34 -22.83 -19.55 15.41
CA ASN A 34 -23.31 -18.26 14.93
C ASN A 34 -22.66 -17.11 15.71
N ALA A 35 -22.48 -17.25 17.03
CA ALA A 35 -21.76 -16.27 17.85
C ALA A 35 -20.28 -16.17 17.47
N LEU A 36 -19.58 -17.30 17.31
CA LEU A 36 -18.18 -17.35 16.91
C LEU A 36 -17.97 -16.83 15.48
N ALA A 37 -18.85 -17.20 14.55
CA ALA A 37 -18.82 -16.69 13.17
C ALA A 37 -19.10 -15.19 13.12
N ARG A 38 -19.98 -14.69 14.00
CA ARG A 38 -20.26 -13.26 14.14
C ARG A 38 -19.08 -12.51 14.76
N GLU A 39 -18.39 -13.06 15.74
CA GLU A 39 -17.19 -12.47 16.32
C GLU A 39 -16.06 -12.38 15.28
N VAL A 40 -15.84 -13.45 14.51
CA VAL A 40 -14.89 -13.46 13.40
C VAL A 40 -15.31 -12.45 12.32
N ALA A 41 -16.60 -12.41 11.96
CA ALA A 41 -17.13 -11.45 10.98
C ALA A 41 -17.04 -10.00 11.48
N GLU A 42 -17.24 -9.72 12.77
CA GLU A 42 -17.11 -8.39 13.38
C GLU A 42 -15.63 -7.95 13.48
N GLN A 43 -14.73 -8.91 13.70
CA GLN A 43 -13.29 -8.70 13.62
C GLN A 43 -12.81 -8.42 12.17
N PHE A 44 -13.57 -8.85 11.16
CA PHE A 44 -13.34 -8.53 9.75
C PHE A 44 -14.21 -7.37 9.20
N SER A 45 -15.27 -6.96 9.90
CA SER A 45 -16.22 -5.91 9.45
C SER A 45 -15.98 -4.54 10.05
N SER A 46 -15.08 -4.42 11.02
CA SER A 46 -14.62 -3.13 11.55
C SER A 46 -13.54 -2.51 10.65
N ASP A 47 -14.00 -1.88 9.56
CA ASP A 47 -13.32 -0.75 8.90
C ASP A 47 -11.82 -0.90 8.59
N VAL A 48 -11.40 -2.10 8.18
CA VAL A 48 -10.01 -2.38 7.83
C VAL A 48 -9.73 -1.81 6.43
N VAL A 49 -9.32 -0.55 6.36
CA VAL A 49 -8.75 0.03 5.14
C VAL A 49 -7.63 -0.91 4.67
N SER A 50 -7.84 -1.60 3.55
CA SER A 50 -6.88 -2.61 3.07
C SER A 50 -5.48 -1.99 2.95
N PRO A 51 -4.42 -2.64 3.48
CA PRO A 51 -3.04 -2.20 3.31
C PRO A 51 -2.68 -1.87 1.85
N GLY A 52 -3.27 -2.60 0.90
CA GLY A 52 -3.10 -2.35 -0.52
C GLY A 52 -3.70 -1.02 -1.00
N LEU A 53 -4.81 -0.58 -0.40
CA LEU A 53 -5.46 0.69 -0.70
C LEU A 53 -4.61 1.86 -0.20
N ILE A 54 -4.09 1.78 1.03
CA ILE A 54 -3.18 2.80 1.60
C ILE A 54 -1.91 2.92 0.74
N ALA A 55 -1.32 1.79 0.34
CA ALA A 55 -0.17 1.77 -0.56
C ALA A 55 -0.52 2.34 -1.96
N GLY A 56 -1.73 2.09 -2.47
CA GLY A 56 -2.23 2.70 -3.69
C GLY A 56 -2.32 4.22 -3.61
N PHE A 57 -2.94 4.74 -2.55
CA PHE A 57 -3.04 6.18 -2.33
C PHE A 57 -1.68 6.85 -2.13
N ALA A 58 -0.76 6.20 -1.39
CA ALA A 58 0.60 6.73 -1.23
C ALA A 58 1.33 6.85 -2.57
N ARG A 59 1.20 5.84 -3.46
CA ARG A 59 1.77 5.86 -4.81
C ARG A 59 1.21 7.01 -5.65
N LEU A 60 -0.11 7.17 -5.66
CA LEU A 60 -0.78 8.25 -6.38
C LEU A 60 -0.39 9.62 -5.83
N ALA A 61 -0.35 9.78 -4.51
CA ALA A 61 0.04 11.03 -3.87
C ALA A 61 1.49 11.41 -4.21
N GLU A 62 2.43 10.46 -4.13
CA GLU A 62 3.83 10.72 -4.50
C GLU A 62 3.98 11.06 -5.98
N PHE A 63 3.27 10.35 -6.86
CA PHE A 63 3.23 10.67 -8.28
C PHE A 63 2.76 12.11 -8.52
N MET A 64 1.66 12.50 -7.87
CA MET A 64 1.09 13.84 -7.97
C MET A 64 2.04 14.89 -7.40
N ILE A 65 2.66 14.65 -6.24
CA ILE A 65 3.62 15.58 -5.63
C ILE A 65 4.77 15.86 -6.59
N ILE A 66 5.44 14.82 -7.11
CA ILE A 66 6.61 14.98 -7.99
C ILE A 66 6.21 15.70 -9.28
N THR A 67 5.06 15.34 -9.86
CA THR A 67 4.56 15.95 -11.10
C THR A 67 4.20 17.42 -10.88
N LEU A 68 3.44 17.73 -9.82
CA LEU A 68 3.01 19.09 -9.49
C LEU A 68 4.19 19.98 -9.08
N CYS A 69 5.21 19.45 -8.41
CA CYS A 69 6.45 20.19 -8.15
C CYS A 69 7.10 20.66 -9.45
N GLY A 70 7.15 19.81 -10.48
CA GLY A 70 7.75 20.16 -11.77
C GLY A 70 6.95 21.25 -12.50
N LEU A 71 5.63 21.12 -12.49
CA LEU A 71 4.72 22.13 -13.06
C LEU A 71 4.79 23.45 -12.29
N ALA A 72 4.84 23.42 -10.96
CA ALA A 72 4.96 24.61 -10.13
C ALA A 72 6.27 25.35 -10.41
N VAL A 73 7.40 24.65 -10.42
CA VAL A 73 8.70 25.26 -10.75
C VAL A 73 8.68 25.80 -12.18
N TYR A 74 8.06 25.10 -13.13
CA TYR A 74 7.90 25.62 -14.50
C TYR A 74 7.13 26.95 -14.51
N HIS A 75 5.97 27.00 -13.85
CA HIS A 75 5.11 28.18 -13.80
C HIS A 75 5.71 29.38 -13.05
N PHE A 76 6.52 29.17 -12.02
CA PHE A 76 7.11 30.26 -11.24
C PHE A 76 8.48 30.71 -11.75
N TYR A 77 9.22 29.83 -12.44
CA TYR A 77 10.59 30.10 -12.88
C TYR A 77 10.72 30.22 -14.40
N VAL A 78 10.28 29.22 -15.17
CA VAL A 78 10.59 29.11 -16.61
C VAL A 78 9.75 30.06 -17.46
N THR A 79 8.46 30.17 -17.18
CA THR A 79 7.54 31.08 -17.89
C THR A 79 8.00 32.55 -17.85
N ASN A 80 8.68 32.95 -16.77
CA ASN A 80 9.19 34.31 -16.58
C ASN A 80 10.50 34.61 -17.34
N GLN A 81 11.17 33.59 -17.87
CA GLN A 81 12.49 33.72 -18.53
C GLN A 81 12.45 33.68 -20.06
N GLY A 82 11.30 33.35 -20.65
CA GLY A 82 11.02 33.66 -22.05
C GLY A 82 11.50 32.67 -23.13
N ASP A 83 12.26 31.62 -22.83
CA ASP A 83 12.72 30.67 -23.87
C ASP A 83 12.90 29.22 -23.35
N GLY A 84 12.67 28.24 -24.23
CA GLY A 84 13.02 26.82 -24.02
C GLY A 84 12.00 25.81 -24.54
N ALA A 85 12.15 24.56 -24.10
CA ALA A 85 11.22 23.46 -24.39
C ALA A 85 9.75 23.82 -24.08
N SER A 86 8.81 23.19 -24.78
CA SER A 86 7.38 23.45 -24.58
C SER A 86 6.91 23.06 -23.18
N TRP A 87 5.84 23.70 -22.68
CA TRP A 87 5.23 23.36 -21.38
C TRP A 87 4.91 21.85 -21.27
N ALA A 88 4.47 21.24 -22.38
CA ALA A 88 4.15 19.82 -22.46
C ALA A 88 5.40 18.94 -22.26
N ALA A 89 6.57 19.39 -22.73
CA ALA A 89 7.82 18.68 -22.53
C ALA A 89 8.24 18.68 -21.04
N TYR A 90 8.10 19.82 -20.35
CA TYR A 90 8.32 19.90 -18.90
C TYR A 90 7.35 19.03 -18.11
N ALA A 91 6.06 19.04 -18.49
CA ALA A 91 5.05 18.17 -17.91
C ALA A 91 5.38 16.68 -18.11
N ALA A 92 5.80 16.31 -19.32
CA ALA A 92 6.19 14.94 -19.66
C ALA A 92 7.38 14.48 -18.81
N VAL A 93 8.47 15.26 -18.76
CA VAL A 93 9.65 14.91 -17.93
C VAL A 93 9.29 14.77 -16.45
N SER A 94 8.43 15.66 -15.93
CA SER A 94 7.96 15.60 -14.54
C SER A 94 7.16 14.32 -14.26
N ALA A 95 6.21 13.99 -15.14
CA ALA A 95 5.39 12.79 -15.03
C ALA A 95 6.22 11.51 -15.21
N THR A 96 7.18 11.49 -16.14
CA THR A 96 8.11 10.36 -16.32
C THR A 96 8.99 10.18 -15.08
N GLY A 97 9.55 11.26 -14.54
CA GLY A 97 10.32 11.23 -13.29
C GLY A 97 9.50 10.72 -12.11
N ALA A 98 8.24 11.14 -12.00
CA ALA A 98 7.30 10.66 -11.01
C ALA A 98 7.03 9.15 -11.16
N ALA A 99 6.74 8.68 -12.38
CA ALA A 99 6.50 7.27 -12.67
C ALA A 99 7.73 6.42 -12.33
N LEU A 100 8.93 6.83 -12.77
CA LEU A 100 10.18 6.14 -12.46
C LEU A 100 10.42 6.05 -10.95
N THR A 101 10.17 7.14 -10.22
CA THR A 101 10.33 7.19 -8.76
C THR A 101 9.38 6.21 -8.07
N VAL A 102 8.10 6.18 -8.47
CA VAL A 102 7.09 5.28 -7.90
C VAL A 102 7.43 3.82 -8.20
N ILE A 103 7.80 3.51 -9.45
CA ILE A 103 8.19 2.15 -9.86
C ILE A 103 9.42 1.69 -9.09
N ALA A 104 10.45 2.54 -9.00
CA ALA A 104 11.67 2.22 -8.25
C ALA A 104 11.39 2.06 -6.75
N THR A 105 10.53 2.90 -6.16
CA THR A 105 10.10 2.78 -4.76
C THR A 105 9.35 1.47 -4.53
N GLN A 106 8.50 1.07 -5.48
CA GLN A 106 7.79 -0.21 -5.43
C GLN A 106 8.75 -1.39 -5.54
N ALA A 107 9.75 -1.32 -6.41
CA ALA A 107 10.75 -2.38 -6.61
C ALA A 107 11.62 -2.64 -5.37
N ILE A 108 11.79 -1.64 -4.50
CA ILE A 108 12.55 -1.78 -3.22
C ILE A 108 11.64 -1.97 -2.01
N ASP A 109 10.39 -2.40 -2.22
CA ASP A 109 9.39 -2.64 -1.18
C ASP A 109 9.14 -1.41 -0.29
N GLY A 110 9.21 -0.21 -0.87
CA GLY A 110 9.02 1.08 -0.17
C GLY A 110 7.58 1.37 0.25
N TYR A 111 6.63 0.53 -0.18
CA TYR A 111 5.20 0.61 0.15
C TYR A 111 4.71 -0.54 1.03
N GLN A 112 5.58 -1.47 1.44
CA GLN A 112 5.19 -2.56 2.33
C GLN A 112 4.91 -2.07 3.76
N LEU A 113 3.97 -2.71 4.45
CA LEU A 113 3.54 -2.36 5.81
C LEU A 113 4.71 -2.39 6.81
N GLU A 114 5.69 -3.27 6.60
CA GLU A 114 6.90 -3.36 7.42
C GLU A 114 7.79 -2.12 7.31
N THR A 115 7.83 -1.48 6.15
CA THR A 115 8.59 -0.25 5.92
C THR A 115 8.00 0.92 6.73
N PHE A 116 6.68 0.93 6.96
CA PHE A 116 6.02 1.98 7.77
C PHE A 116 6.38 1.90 9.26
N LYS A 117 6.84 0.74 9.76
CA LYS A 117 7.28 0.58 11.15
C LYS A 117 8.62 1.27 11.42
N ASN A 118 9.43 1.52 10.38
CA ASN A 118 10.74 2.15 10.51
C ASN A 118 10.77 3.49 9.75
N ARG A 119 10.59 4.58 10.50
CA ARG A 119 10.52 5.96 9.99
C ARG A 119 11.69 6.34 9.08
N LEU A 120 12.90 5.85 9.37
CA LEU A 120 14.08 6.09 8.54
C LEU A 120 13.96 5.42 7.16
N ARG A 121 13.53 4.15 7.11
CA ARG A 121 13.34 3.40 5.85
C ARG A 121 12.15 3.94 5.04
N GLN A 122 11.12 4.42 5.72
CA GLN A 122 9.94 5.03 5.10
C GLN A 122 10.28 6.28 4.28
N ILE A 123 11.33 7.02 4.67
CA ILE A 123 11.80 8.23 3.99
C ILE A 123 12.96 7.93 3.02
N SER A 124 13.93 7.11 3.43
CA SER A 124 15.14 6.88 2.64
C SER A 124 14.88 6.13 1.34
N LYS A 125 13.93 5.19 1.33
CA LYS A 125 13.56 4.42 0.13
C LYS A 125 13.04 5.32 -1.01
N PRO A 126 11.96 6.12 -0.84
CA PRO A 126 11.48 6.98 -1.91
C PRO A 126 12.48 8.09 -2.29
N ALA A 127 13.30 8.57 -1.34
CA ALA A 127 14.38 9.51 -1.65
C ALA A 127 15.48 8.88 -2.54
N ALA A 128 15.88 7.64 -2.25
CA ALA A 128 16.82 6.89 -3.08
C ALA A 128 16.23 6.60 -4.47
N ALA A 129 14.95 6.20 -4.53
CA ALA A 129 14.24 5.98 -5.79
C ALA A 129 14.15 7.25 -6.64
N LEU A 130 13.88 8.41 -6.04
CA LEU A 130 13.89 9.70 -6.73
C LEU A 130 15.29 10.00 -7.29
N THR A 131 16.33 9.75 -6.51
CA THR A 131 17.72 9.96 -6.96
C THR A 131 18.05 9.10 -8.17
N VAL A 132 17.66 7.83 -8.17
CA VAL A 132 17.82 6.93 -9.32
C VAL A 132 17.04 7.44 -10.53
N ALA A 133 15.79 7.87 -10.34
CA ALA A 133 14.98 8.44 -11.43
C ALA A 133 15.62 9.70 -12.03
N VAL A 134 16.16 10.59 -11.20
CA VAL A 134 16.89 11.80 -11.64
C VAL A 134 18.13 11.41 -12.46
N ILE A 135 18.91 10.42 -12.02
CA ILE A 135 20.08 9.93 -12.76
C ILE A 135 19.67 9.34 -14.12
N ILE A 136 18.62 8.53 -14.16
CA ILE A 136 18.09 7.96 -15.41
C ILE A 136 17.67 9.07 -16.38
N LEU A 137 16.95 10.09 -15.90
CA LEU A 137 16.53 11.22 -16.71
C LEU A 137 17.71 12.08 -17.20
N LEU A 138 18.73 12.28 -16.37
CA LEU A 138 19.95 12.97 -16.77
C LEU A 138 20.66 12.24 -17.91
N ILE A 139 20.84 10.92 -17.77
CA ILE A 139 21.45 10.08 -18.79
C ILE A 139 20.61 10.12 -20.07
N ALA A 140 19.30 9.87 -19.96
CA ALA A 140 18.39 9.89 -21.11
C ALA A 140 18.39 11.24 -21.82
N GLY A 141 18.27 12.35 -21.08
CA GLY A 141 18.28 13.69 -21.64
C GLY A 141 19.60 14.05 -22.35
N PHE A 142 20.72 13.57 -21.84
CA PHE A 142 22.03 13.71 -22.49
C PHE A 142 22.11 12.92 -23.79
N PHE A 143 21.76 11.63 -23.78
CA PHE A 143 21.81 10.77 -24.96
C PHE A 143 20.81 11.18 -26.05
N LEU A 144 19.64 11.66 -25.66
CA LEU A 144 18.62 12.20 -26.57
C LEU A 144 18.95 13.60 -27.08
N LYS A 145 20.02 14.24 -26.59
CA LYS A 145 20.45 15.61 -26.92
C LYS A 145 19.43 16.72 -26.64
N ILE A 146 18.35 16.42 -25.92
CA ILE A 146 17.33 17.41 -25.54
C ILE A 146 17.74 18.24 -24.32
N SER A 147 18.80 17.84 -23.60
CA SER A 147 19.23 18.51 -22.36
C SER A 147 19.57 20.00 -22.50
N PHE A 148 19.86 20.48 -23.70
CA PHE A 148 20.13 21.90 -23.98
C PHE A 148 18.85 22.76 -24.08
N GLU A 149 17.70 22.14 -24.37
CA GLU A 149 16.40 22.82 -24.50
C GLU A 149 15.73 23.04 -23.14
N PHE A 150 16.11 22.24 -22.14
CA PHE A 150 15.56 22.29 -20.80
C PHE A 150 16.38 23.19 -19.88
N SER A 151 15.68 23.92 -18.99
CA SER A 151 16.32 24.69 -17.95
C SER A 151 16.99 23.78 -16.91
N ARG A 152 18.30 23.97 -16.74
CA ARG A 152 19.10 23.27 -15.70
C ARG A 152 18.62 23.62 -14.30
N ILE A 153 18.28 24.90 -14.08
CA ILE A 153 17.80 25.39 -12.79
C ILE A 153 16.44 24.78 -12.49
N TRP A 154 15.55 24.69 -13.49
CA TRP A 154 14.28 23.97 -13.34
C TRP A 154 14.51 22.52 -12.92
N PHE A 155 15.44 21.81 -13.56
CA PHE A 155 15.70 20.40 -13.25
C PHE A 155 16.18 20.19 -11.81
N VAL A 156 17.11 21.02 -11.34
CA VAL A 156 17.62 20.96 -9.96
C VAL A 156 16.53 21.37 -8.96
N ALA A 157 15.81 22.46 -9.23
CA ALA A 157 14.72 22.92 -8.37
C ALA A 157 13.56 21.92 -8.29
N TRP A 158 13.22 21.29 -9.40
CA TRP A 158 12.23 20.21 -9.46
C TRP A 158 12.66 19.00 -8.63
N ALA A 159 13.90 18.54 -8.77
CA ALA A 159 14.42 17.42 -7.98
C ALA A 159 14.42 17.74 -6.47
N GLY A 160 14.88 18.94 -6.09
CA GLY A 160 14.88 19.40 -4.70
C GLY A 160 13.48 19.56 -4.11
N ALA A 161 12.55 20.19 -4.85
CA ALA A 161 11.17 20.37 -4.44
C ALA A 161 10.44 19.03 -4.31
N SER A 162 10.68 18.10 -5.23
CA SER A 162 10.11 16.74 -5.18
C SER A 162 10.62 15.97 -3.97
N LEU A 163 11.91 16.06 -3.65
CA LEU A 163 12.47 15.45 -2.45
C LEU A 163 11.82 16.01 -1.19
N ALA A 164 11.74 17.34 -1.07
CA ALA A 164 11.09 18.00 0.06
C ALA A 164 9.60 17.61 0.18
N GLY A 165 8.88 17.54 -0.95
CA GLY A 165 7.48 17.15 -1.00
C GLY A 165 7.25 15.71 -0.55
N ILE A 166 8.05 14.76 -1.03
CA ILE A 166 8.00 13.35 -0.59
C ILE A 166 8.29 13.25 0.90
N VAL A 167 9.37 13.90 1.37
CA VAL A 167 9.75 13.86 2.79
C VAL A 167 8.63 14.43 3.66
N GLY A 168 8.09 15.59 3.29
CA GLY A 168 6.96 16.22 4.00
C GLY A 168 5.72 15.32 4.02
N PHE A 169 5.36 14.73 2.88
CA PHE A 169 4.25 13.79 2.79
C PHE A 169 4.44 12.55 3.67
N ARG A 170 5.63 11.94 3.66
CA ARG A 170 5.96 10.78 4.51
C ARG A 170 5.92 11.13 6.00
N MET A 171 6.36 12.32 6.38
CA MET A 171 6.25 12.82 7.76
C MET A 171 4.79 13.01 8.18
N MET A 172 3.96 13.61 7.33
CA MET A 172 2.52 13.76 7.58
C MET A 172 1.85 12.39 7.76
N LEU A 173 2.10 11.44 6.86
CA LEU A 173 1.58 10.08 6.98
C LEU A 173 1.98 9.42 8.31
N SER A 174 3.26 9.52 8.70
CA SER A 174 3.72 8.98 9.99
C SER A 174 3.01 9.63 11.18
N ALA A 175 2.78 10.94 11.12
CA ALA A 175 2.06 11.67 12.17
C ALA A 175 0.57 11.27 12.27
N TYR A 176 -0.11 11.10 11.13
CA TYR A 176 -1.51 10.65 11.10
C TYR A 176 -1.69 9.25 11.68
N VAL A 177 -0.82 8.30 11.30
CA VAL A 177 -0.89 6.92 11.83
C VAL A 177 -0.64 6.91 13.33
N PHE A 178 0.37 7.66 13.80
CA PHE A 178 0.68 7.73 15.23
C PHE A 178 -0.48 8.32 16.04
N ARG A 179 -1.16 9.35 15.52
CA ARG A 179 -2.31 9.99 16.18
C ARG A 179 -3.56 9.12 16.24
N LEU A 180 -3.75 8.19 15.30
CA LEU A 180 -4.90 7.28 15.30
C LEU A 180 -4.74 6.13 16.31
N MET A 181 -3.49 5.80 16.68
CA MET A 181 -3.16 4.71 17.60
C MET A 181 -2.96 5.17 19.06
N SER A 182 -3.06 6.47 19.33
CA SER A 182 -2.96 7.09 20.67
C SER A 182 -4.33 7.54 21.18
#